data_AF-A0A7G5E9C3-F1
#
_entry.id   AF-A0A7G5E9C3-F1
#
_cell.length_a   1.000
_cell.length_b   1.000
_cell.length_c   1.000
_cell.angle_alpha   90.00
_cell.angle_beta   90.00
_cell.angle_gamma   90.00
#
_symmetry.space_group_name_H-M   'P 1'
#
loop_
_entity.id
_entity.type
_entity.pdbx_description
1 polymer ?
#
loop_
_entity_poly.entity_id
_entity_poly.type
_entity_poly.pdbx_seq_one_letter_code
_entity_poly.pdbx_strand_id
1 'polypeptide(L)'
;MKQLFWRISIQHYFLCSEEPKFQNQDFINFVKNNSPELIVKKYGIHLILSCTKGASVNLIKYLDKKTLLEDKVIKDWKIVAFVSGANLRLFDMHPIKNTIDVSAWLNSLTEENGDFITFGRDQPIPIYDLILDKDKKLELKNYIDTYLGIKKGS
;
A
#
# COMPACT_ATOMS: atom_id res chain seq x y z
N MET A 1 11.88 21.20 13.44
CA MET A 1 10.44 20.88 13.62
C MET A 1 10.36 19.42 14.06
N LYS A 2 9.90 19.11 15.28
CA LYS A 2 9.78 17.71 15.75
C LYS A 2 8.39 17.19 15.36
N GLN A 3 8.32 16.33 14.35
CA GLN A 3 7.12 15.56 14.02
C GLN A 3 7.16 14.27 14.84
N LEU A 4 6.11 13.98 15.61
CA LEU A 4 5.94 12.68 16.25
C LEU A 4 4.99 11.85 15.40
N PHE A 5 5.47 10.68 14.97
CA PHE A 5 4.69 9.68 14.26
C PHE A 5 4.27 8.59 15.24
N TRP A 6 2.98 8.30 15.29
CA TRP A 6 2.44 7.13 15.98
C TRP A 6 1.76 6.25 14.95
N ARG A 7 2.23 5.00 14.81
CA ARG A 7 1.59 3.96 14.00
C ARG A 7 0.94 2.97 14.96
N ILE A 8 -0.37 2.84 14.88
CA ILE A 8 -1.12 1.82 15.60
C ILE A 8 -1.48 0.75 14.56
N SER A 9 -0.75 -0.37 14.55
CA SER A 9 -1.05 -1.51 13.67
C SER A 9 -1.93 -2.50 14.40
N ILE A 10 -3.09 -2.83 13.81
CA ILE A 10 -4.08 -3.70 14.43
C ILE A 10 -4.65 -4.68 13.40
N GLN A 11 -4.86 -5.91 13.89
CA GLN A 11 -5.45 -7.12 13.30
C GLN A 11 -5.14 -7.43 11.83
N HIS A 12 -4.51 -8.59 11.66
CA HIS A 12 -3.86 -9.01 10.42
C HIS A 12 -4.47 -10.32 9.92
N TYR A 13 -4.86 -10.36 8.65
CA TYR A 13 -5.16 -11.58 7.91
C TYR A 13 -3.98 -11.90 7.01
N PHE A 14 -3.46 -13.12 7.10
CA PHE A 14 -2.37 -13.59 6.27
C PHE A 14 -2.93 -14.30 5.04
N LEU A 15 -2.62 -13.78 3.86
CA LEU A 15 -2.91 -14.44 2.59
C LEU A 15 -1.61 -14.99 2.01
N CYS A 16 -1.62 -16.26 1.65
CA CYS A 16 -0.51 -16.94 0.98
C CYS A 16 -1.09 -17.77 -0.18
N SER A 17 -0.50 -17.63 -1.36
CA SER A 17 -0.82 -18.46 -2.52
C SER A 17 0.13 -19.66 -2.55
N GLU A 18 -0.36 -20.86 -2.23
CA GLU A 18 0.46 -22.08 -2.17
C GLU A 18 0.89 -22.59 -3.56
N GLU A 19 0.15 -22.25 -4.62
CA GLU A 19 0.55 -22.50 -6.02
C GLU A 19 0.00 -21.39 -6.93
N PRO A 20 0.81 -20.40 -7.36
CA PRO A 20 0.34 -19.39 -8.28
C PRO A 20 0.24 -19.99 -9.68
N LYS A 21 -0.81 -20.75 -9.96
CA LYS A 21 -1.29 -20.96 -11.34
C LYS A 21 -1.95 -19.66 -11.79
N PHE A 22 -1.15 -18.62 -11.96
CA PHE A 22 -1.53 -17.31 -12.49
C PHE A 22 -1.73 -17.43 -14.02
N GLN A 23 -2.54 -18.41 -14.43
CA GLN A 23 -2.94 -18.62 -15.82
C GLN A 23 -4.33 -18.03 -16.03
N ASN A 24 -4.52 -16.78 -15.61
CA ASN A 24 -5.71 -16.04 -15.98
C ASN A 24 -5.66 -15.81 -17.51
N GLN A 25 -6.66 -16.31 -18.24
CA GLN A 25 -6.72 -16.20 -19.69
C GLN A 25 -6.68 -14.75 -20.17
N ASP A 26 -7.26 -13.81 -19.40
CA ASP A 26 -7.21 -12.38 -19.70
C ASP A 26 -5.80 -11.82 -19.60
N PHE A 27 -5.02 -12.27 -18.60
CA PHE A 27 -3.62 -11.90 -18.46
C PHE A 27 -2.81 -12.43 -19.65
N ILE A 28 -2.95 -13.71 -19.97
CA ILE A 28 -2.25 -14.37 -21.09
C ILE A 28 -2.55 -13.66 -22.42
N ASN A 29 -3.84 -13.43 -22.71
CA ASN A 29 -4.28 -12.76 -23.93
C ASN A 29 -3.77 -11.32 -24.00
N PHE A 30 -3.78 -10.60 -22.87
CA PHE A 30 -3.28 -9.23 -22.82
C PHE A 30 -1.78 -9.18 -23.09
N VAL A 31 -0.99 -10.00 -22.42
CA VAL A 31 0.47 -10.06 -22.60
C VAL A 31 0.84 -10.39 -24.04
N LYS A 32 0.13 -11.35 -24.66
CA LYS A 32 0.40 -11.76 -26.05
C LYS A 32 0.19 -10.61 -27.04
N ASN A 33 -0.81 -9.76 -26.81
CA ASN A 33 -1.29 -8.78 -27.79
C ASN A 33 -0.83 -7.33 -27.51
N ASN A 34 -0.07 -7.09 -26.44
CA ASN A 34 0.31 -5.73 -26.03
C ASN A 34 1.83 -5.58 -25.88
N SER A 35 2.27 -4.31 -25.91
CA SER A 35 3.67 -3.95 -25.67
C SER A 35 4.04 -4.08 -24.18
N PRO A 36 5.33 -4.22 -23.85
CA PRO A 36 5.82 -4.21 -22.47
C PRO A 36 5.36 -2.99 -21.66
N GLU A 37 5.32 -1.81 -22.27
CA GLU A 37 4.83 -0.58 -21.63
C GLU A 37 3.37 -0.72 -21.18
N LEU A 38 2.50 -1.24 -22.06
CA LEU A 38 1.09 -1.43 -21.74
C LEU A 38 0.89 -2.51 -20.67
N ILE A 39 1.73 -3.56 -20.67
CA ILE A 39 1.72 -4.61 -19.66
C ILE A 39 2.08 -4.03 -18.29
N VAL A 40 3.21 -3.30 -18.20
CA VAL A 40 3.66 -2.67 -16.95
C VAL A 40 2.66 -1.64 -16.45
N LYS A 41 2.08 -0.83 -17.35
CA LYS A 41 1.07 0.16 -16.99
C LYS A 41 -0.19 -0.47 -16.39
N LYS A 42 -0.62 -1.63 -16.90
CA LYS A 42 -1.85 -2.30 -16.46
C LYS A 42 -1.66 -3.15 -15.20
N TYR A 43 -0.58 -3.92 -15.13
CA TYR A 43 -0.39 -4.95 -14.11
C TYR A 43 0.76 -4.66 -13.15
N GLY A 44 1.56 -3.62 -13.39
CA GLY A 44 2.80 -3.38 -12.66
C GLY A 44 3.91 -4.34 -13.07
N ILE A 45 4.91 -4.48 -12.19
CA ILE A 45 6.16 -5.20 -12.47
C ILE A 45 6.35 -6.47 -11.62
N HIS A 46 5.55 -6.66 -10.57
CA HIS A 46 5.64 -7.80 -9.66
C HIS A 46 4.25 -8.31 -9.26
N LEU A 47 4.15 -9.62 -9.08
CA LEU A 47 3.02 -10.27 -8.44
C LEU A 47 3.33 -10.50 -6.96
N ILE A 48 2.41 -10.09 -6.09
CA ILE A 48 2.49 -10.30 -4.65
C ILE A 48 1.96 -11.71 -4.34
N LEU A 49 2.80 -12.57 -3.76
CA LEU A 49 2.43 -13.94 -3.41
C LEU A 49 1.82 -14.07 -2.01
N SER A 50 2.32 -13.27 -1.08
CA SER A 50 1.74 -13.15 0.24
C SER A 50 1.69 -11.72 0.70
N CYS A 51 0.60 -11.40 1.38
CA CYS A 51 0.39 -10.11 1.99
C CYS A 51 -0.40 -10.26 3.27
N THR A 52 -0.28 -9.24 4.11
CA THR A 52 -1.16 -9.06 5.25
C THR A 52 -2.22 -8.03 4.88
N LYS A 53 -3.49 -8.41 5.02
CA LYS A 53 -4.63 -7.49 4.96
C LYS A 53 -5.05 -7.07 6.36
N GLY A 54 -5.55 -5.86 6.53
CA GLY A 54 -5.96 -5.34 7.83
C GLY A 54 -6.49 -3.92 7.78
N ALA A 55 -6.50 -3.26 8.94
CA ALA A 55 -6.87 -1.87 9.07
C ALA A 55 -5.67 -1.06 9.62
N SER A 56 -5.45 0.14 9.10
CA SER A 56 -4.34 0.99 9.53
C SER A 56 -4.80 2.43 9.71
N VAL A 57 -4.35 3.05 10.80
CA VAL A 57 -4.44 4.50 11.03
C VAL A 57 -3.05 5.06 11.30
N ASN A 58 -2.64 6.04 10.51
CA ASN A 58 -1.41 6.79 10.72
C ASN A 58 -1.77 8.23 11.10
N LEU A 59 -1.23 8.70 12.22
CA LEU A 59 -1.55 10.01 12.77
C LEU A 59 -0.33 10.92 12.69
N ILE A 60 -0.54 12.11 12.13
CA ILE A 60 0.46 13.18 12.08
C ILE A 60 -0.06 14.36 12.89
N LYS A 61 0.64 14.68 13.98
CA LYS A 61 0.42 15.91 14.74
C LYS A 61 1.43 16.96 14.33
N TYR A 62 0.96 18.13 13.92
CA TYR A 62 1.81 19.24 13.51
C TYR A 62 1.31 20.57 14.07
N LEU A 63 2.22 21.53 14.16
CA LEU A 63 1.92 22.90 14.58
C LEU A 63 1.54 23.70 13.33
N ASP A 64 0.29 24.12 13.24
CA ASP A 64 -0.22 24.90 12.11
C ASP A 64 0.18 26.37 12.24
N LYS A 65 -0.02 26.94 13.44
CA LYS A 65 0.32 28.33 13.71
C LYS A 65 0.88 28.51 15.12
N LYS A 66 1.87 29.39 15.22
CA LYS A 66 2.36 29.93 16.49
C LYS A 66 2.11 31.43 16.51
N THR A 67 1.26 31.89 17.41
CA THR A 67 1.01 33.33 17.61
C THR A 67 1.73 33.75 18.89
N LEU A 68 2.53 34.80 18.79
CA LEU A 68 3.14 35.48 19.94
C LEU A 68 2.26 36.69 20.27
N LEU A 69 1.63 36.64 21.43
CA LEU A 69 1.08 37.83 22.11
C LEU A 69 2.06 38.18 23.22
N GLU A 70 2.14 39.46 23.60
CA GLU A 70 3.19 40.05 24.46
C GLU A 70 3.68 39.12 25.59
N ASP A 71 2.76 38.44 26.29
CA ASP A 71 3.10 37.55 27.40
C ASP A 71 2.69 36.07 27.16
N LYS A 72 2.15 35.74 25.99
CA LYS A 72 1.51 34.44 25.73
C LYS A 72 1.86 33.87 24.36
N VAL A 73 2.34 32.62 24.36
CA VAL A 73 2.50 31.82 23.15
C VAL A 73 1.23 30.98 22.93
N ILE A 74 0.50 31.28 21.88
CA ILE A 74 -0.63 30.44 21.42
C ILE A 74 -0.12 29.50 20.34
N LYS A 75 -0.33 28.20 20.52
CA LYS A 75 0.03 27.14 19.56
C LYS A 75 -1.24 26.48 19.05
N ASP A 76 -1.46 26.56 17.75
CA ASP A 76 -2.55 25.88 17.06
C ASP A 76 -2.04 24.54 16.52
N TRP A 77 -2.41 23.45 17.19
CA TRP A 77 -2.00 22.10 16.82
C TRP A 77 -3.08 21.43 16.00
N LYS A 78 -2.68 20.83 14.88
CA LYS A 78 -3.57 20.03 14.03
C LYS A 78 -3.16 18.56 14.04
N ILE A 79 -4.13 17.70 13.79
CA ILE A 79 -3.96 16.25 13.62
C ILE A 79 -4.53 15.88 12.25
N VAL A 80 -3.76 15.13 11.48
CA VAL A 80 -4.20 14.49 10.24
C VAL A 80 -4.14 12.99 10.42
N ALA A 81 -5.20 12.29 10.02
CA ALA A 81 -5.28 10.84 10.04
C ALA A 81 -5.29 10.29 8.60
N PHE A 82 -4.45 9.30 8.34
CA PHE A 82 -4.48 8.49 7.13
C PHE A 82 -5.02 7.13 7.51
N VAL A 83 -6.24 6.81 7.06
CA VAL A 83 -7.00 5.64 7.47
C VAL A 83 -7.23 4.74 6.26
N SER A 84 -7.00 3.43 6.42
CA SER A 84 -7.22 2.43 5.38
C SER A 84 -7.81 1.14 5.95
N GLY A 85 -8.57 0.42 5.14
CA GLY A 85 -9.28 -0.80 5.54
C GLY A 85 -10.44 -0.56 6.50
N ALA A 86 -11.16 -1.65 6.79
CA ALA A 86 -12.39 -1.67 7.58
C ALA A 86 -13.46 -0.68 7.05
N ASN A 87 -14.53 -0.44 7.82
CA ASN A 87 -15.56 0.52 7.43
C ASN A 87 -15.15 1.96 7.80
N LEU A 88 -14.62 2.69 6.82
CA LEU A 88 -14.15 4.08 7.01
C LEU A 88 -15.23 5.04 7.54
N ARG A 89 -16.53 4.74 7.39
CA ARG A 89 -17.62 5.57 7.94
C ARG A 89 -17.71 5.49 9.46
N LEU A 90 -17.12 4.48 10.08
CA LEU A 90 -17.09 4.27 11.52
C LEU A 90 -15.82 4.84 12.17
N PHE A 91 -14.92 5.45 11.39
CA PHE A 91 -13.73 6.09 11.93
C PHE A 91 -14.09 7.46 12.51
N ASP A 92 -13.99 7.60 13.83
CA ASP A 92 -14.32 8.84 14.54
C ASP A 92 -13.07 9.50 15.14
N MET A 93 -12.59 10.54 14.45
CA MET A 93 -11.59 11.46 14.99
C MET A 93 -12.32 12.64 15.62
N HIS A 94 -12.38 12.68 16.96
CA HIS A 94 -13.07 13.75 17.66
C HIS A 94 -12.19 15.03 17.66
N PRO A 95 -12.47 16.04 16.82
CA PRO A 95 -11.52 17.11 16.52
C PRO A 95 -11.29 18.06 17.71
N ILE A 96 -12.27 18.14 18.62
CA ILE A 96 -12.26 19.06 19.77
C ILE A 96 -11.58 18.45 21.00
N LYS A 97 -11.62 17.11 21.15
CA LYS A 97 -11.13 16.43 22.36
C LYS A 97 -9.69 15.93 22.24
N ASN A 98 -9.08 16.02 21.05
CA ASN A 98 -7.79 15.38 20.73
C ASN A 98 -7.77 13.87 21.08
N THR A 99 -8.93 13.22 21.03
CA THR A 99 -9.10 11.79 21.26
C THR A 99 -9.58 11.14 19.97
N ILE A 100 -9.12 9.92 19.73
CA ILE A 100 -9.52 9.11 18.59
C ILE A 100 -10.07 7.82 19.14
N ASP A 101 -11.34 7.54 18.84
CA ASP A 101 -11.93 6.23 19.13
C ASP A 101 -11.90 5.40 17.85
N VAL A 102 -11.05 4.38 17.87
CA VAL A 102 -10.87 3.47 16.74
C VAL A 102 -11.72 2.21 16.88
N SER A 103 -12.46 2.04 17.97
CA SER A 103 -13.07 0.75 18.34
C SER A 103 -14.15 0.33 17.35
N ALA A 104 -15.10 1.22 17.03
CA ALA A 104 -16.18 0.92 16.09
C ALA A 104 -15.64 0.63 14.67
N TRP A 105 -14.68 1.44 14.21
CA TRP A 105 -13.98 1.22 12.94
C TRP A 105 -13.22 -0.11 12.92
N LEU A 106 -12.40 -0.38 13.93
CA LEU A 106 -11.60 -1.60 13.99
C LEU A 106 -12.47 -2.86 14.07
N ASN A 107 -13.53 -2.84 14.89
CA ASN A 107 -14.43 -3.99 15.05
C ASN A 107 -15.23 -4.30 13.77
N SER A 108 -15.25 -3.38 12.81
CA SER A 108 -15.85 -3.63 11.50
C SER A 108 -14.91 -4.33 10.51
N LEU A 109 -13.65 -4.58 10.89
CA LEU A 109 -12.67 -5.23 10.02
C LEU A 109 -13.08 -6.68 9.74
N THR A 110 -13.17 -7.00 8.46
CA THR A 110 -13.36 -8.34 7.91
C THR A 110 -12.24 -8.64 6.92
N GLU A 111 -12.11 -9.89 6.49
CA GLU A 111 -11.17 -10.26 5.43
C GLU A 111 -11.47 -9.50 4.12
N GLU A 112 -12.75 -9.27 3.82
CA GLU A 112 -13.20 -8.61 2.60
C GLU A 112 -12.86 -7.12 2.57
N ASN A 113 -13.03 -6.41 3.69
CA ASN A 113 -12.81 -4.97 3.78
C ASN A 113 -11.43 -4.59 4.36
N GLY A 114 -10.58 -5.57 4.66
CA GLY A 114 -9.18 -5.32 4.97
C GLY A 114 -8.43 -4.76 3.75
N ASP A 115 -7.55 -3.81 3.98
CA ASP A 115 -6.67 -3.25 2.94
C ASP A 115 -5.26 -3.85 3.06
N PHE A 116 -4.45 -3.71 2.02
CA PHE A 116 -3.05 -4.13 2.03
C PHE A 116 -2.27 -3.35 3.10
N ILE A 117 -1.67 -4.06 4.05
CA ILE A 117 -0.88 -3.47 5.13
C ILE A 117 0.61 -3.62 4.88
N THR A 118 1.04 -4.84 4.55
CA THR A 118 2.44 -5.16 4.32
C THR A 118 2.58 -6.45 3.52
N PHE A 119 3.75 -6.62 2.90
CA PHE A 119 4.11 -7.86 2.24
C PHE A 119 4.28 -8.98 3.27
N GLY A 120 3.94 -10.20 2.86
CA GLY A 120 4.24 -11.40 3.63
C GLY A 120 5.74 -11.73 3.58
N ARG A 121 6.08 -12.95 4.01
CA ARG A 121 7.48 -13.41 3.99
C ARG A 121 7.96 -13.83 2.60
N ASP A 122 7.04 -14.02 1.65
CA ASP A 122 7.39 -14.48 0.32
C ASP A 122 7.80 -13.31 -0.56
N GLN A 123 8.88 -13.50 -1.31
CA GLN A 123 9.35 -12.50 -2.24
C GLN A 123 8.32 -12.31 -3.38
N PRO A 124 7.99 -11.06 -3.75
CA PRO A 124 7.19 -10.82 -4.93
C PRO A 124 7.86 -11.42 -6.17
N ILE A 125 7.09 -12.07 -7.03
CA ILE A 125 7.60 -12.65 -8.27
C ILE A 125 7.60 -11.57 -9.35
N PRO A 126 8.70 -11.35 -10.09
CA PRO A 126 8.68 -10.49 -11.27
C PRO A 126 7.63 -10.96 -12.28
N ILE A 127 6.82 -10.03 -12.80
CA ILE A 127 5.68 -10.40 -13.65
C ILE A 127 6.07 -11.15 -14.93
N TYR A 128 7.30 -10.94 -15.43
CA TYR A 128 7.84 -11.65 -16.59
C TYR A 128 8.11 -13.14 -16.30
N ASP A 129 8.30 -13.55 -15.05
CA ASP A 129 8.48 -14.96 -14.69
C ASP A 129 7.18 -15.77 -14.81
N LEU A 130 6.03 -15.09 -14.91
CA LEU A 130 4.72 -15.70 -15.16
C LEU A 130 4.46 -15.95 -16.66
N ILE A 131 5.32 -15.44 -17.55
CA ILE A 131 5.16 -15.55 -19.00
C ILE A 131 5.88 -16.79 -19.52
N LEU A 132 5.14 -17.71 -20.15
CA LEU A 132 5.68 -18.95 -20.73
C LEU A 132 6.42 -18.72 -22.06
N ASP A 133 5.95 -17.77 -22.86
CA ASP A 133 6.59 -17.39 -24.13
C ASP A 133 7.95 -16.73 -23.84
N LYS A 134 9.03 -17.37 -24.31
CA LYS A 134 10.41 -16.97 -24.01
C LYS A 134 10.76 -15.59 -24.57
N ASP A 135 10.27 -15.27 -25.77
CA ASP A 135 10.60 -14.03 -26.45
C ASP A 135 9.86 -12.87 -25.78
N LYS A 136 8.57 -13.06 -25.48
CA LYS A 136 7.76 -12.09 -24.73
C LYS A 136 8.28 -11.89 -23.32
N LYS A 137 8.70 -12.96 -22.65
CA LYS A 137 9.35 -12.88 -21.33
C LYS A 137 10.61 -12.03 -21.40
N LEU A 138 11.48 -12.28 -22.38
CA LEU A 138 12.73 -11.53 -22.55
C LEU A 138 12.47 -10.06 -22.91
N GLU A 139 11.51 -9.80 -23.81
CA GLU A 139 11.06 -8.45 -24.19
C GLU A 139 10.61 -7.65 -22.97
N LEU A 140 9.72 -8.23 -22.14
CA LEU A 140 9.21 -7.58 -20.94
C LEU A 140 10.29 -7.40 -19.88
N LYS A 141 11.16 -8.39 -19.69
CA LYS A 141 12.30 -8.29 -18.76
C LYS A 141 13.22 -7.13 -19.15
N ASN A 142 13.62 -7.04 -20.42
CA ASN A 142 14.50 -5.97 -20.90
C ASN A 142 13.87 -4.58 -20.70
N TYR A 143 12.57 -4.47 -20.96
CA TYR A 143 11.82 -3.24 -20.70
C TYR A 143 11.82 -2.87 -19.22
N ILE A 144 11.53 -3.83 -18.33
CA ILE A 144 11.50 -3.60 -16.87
C ILE A 144 12.89 -3.22 -16.33
N ASP A 145 13.95 -3.89 -16.78
CA ASP A 145 15.33 -3.56 -16.40
C ASP A 145 15.65 -2.09 -16.77
N THR A 146 15.20 -1.65 -17.95
CA THR A 146 15.34 -0.26 -18.42
C THR A 146 14.49 0.71 -17.60
N TYR A 147 13.22 0.36 -17.36
CA TYR A 147 12.27 1.16 -16.58
C TYR A 147 12.76 1.42 -15.15
N LEU A 148 13.38 0.43 -14.52
CA LEU A 148 13.95 0.53 -13.18
C LEU A 148 15.33 1.22 -13.16
N GLY A 149 15.90 1.57 -14.32
CA GLY A 149 17.22 2.17 -14.41
C GLY A 149 18.35 1.23 -13.95
N ILE A 150 18.13 -0.09 -14.01
CA ILE A 150 19.15 -1.07 -13.61
C ILE A 150 20.29 -1.02 -14.64
N LYS A 151 21.46 -0.55 -14.22
CA LYS A 151 22.66 -0.59 -15.04
C LYS A 151 23.14 -2.04 -15.16
N LYS A 152 23.34 -2.54 -16.38
CA LYS A 152 23.96 -3.85 -16.59
C LYS A 152 25.42 -3.81 -16.10
N GLY A 153 25.71 -4.46 -14.98
CA GLY A 153 27.06 -4.73 -14.48
C GLY A 153 27.49 -3.98 -13.21
N SER A 154 26.86 -4.29 -12.06
CA SER A 154 27.46 -4.08 -10.73
C SER A 154 27.59 -5.41 -10.00
#